data_AF-A0A970J6M4-F1
#
_entry.id   AF-A0A970J6M4-F1
#
_cell.length_a   1.000
_cell.length_b   1.000
_cell.length_c   1.000
_cell.angle_alpha   90.00
_cell.angle_beta   90.00
_cell.angle_gamma   90.00
#
_symmetry.space_group_name_H-M   'P 1'
#
loop_
_entity.id
_entity.type
_entity.pdbx_description
1 polymer ?
#
loop_
_entity_poly.entity_id
_entity_poly.type
_entity_poly.pdbx_seq_one_letter_code
_entity_poly.pdbx_strand_id
1 'polypeptide(L)'
;MRRQGWQIALVMLLIGCAVLLSGCGKPKQEQQAAAPTQQAAAPAGEQAAVLEDVPLAGDYVIDITDLGMALQFYLRINEDNTFMLSPNRQFNSDRGTGKIGEMDGTYVMIYSDSTPEVPKTATFEREGHNLVFRTTLPYGTANIMYERVDEENPDLVYRLVAHKYIYEEYYDTYLAFREEEGAEYEYVLNLLPGARYTLVSSLEGSEVYRETGTFRVAGSSIVLTPVGEEDLPGTVSADGALELEVKPKAEAERGKTLFRVATTAEHAGTWLAQTQTQDQAVLELDFFGGYVYKAGELEERGTFQVEQRTISFRPAEGEAREGTKTPYTLEAAFGAEDLVFYNAQIVGQFTGGTMSSETLQAKLELTAAGEYTLTILDEENGIELMHESGTFEIVPGPMAYQLQLQAGETARVGDIWPTGFNMSFQIDGTDYRFLLTF
;
A
#
# COMPACT_ATOMS: atom_id res chain seq x y z
N MET A 1 57.73 53.92 -17.63
CA MET A 1 58.82 54.00 -16.63
C MET A 1 58.25 54.54 -15.32
N ARG A 2 58.62 53.92 -14.18
CA ARG A 2 58.09 54.09 -12.81
C ARG A 2 56.74 53.43 -12.50
N ARG A 3 56.80 52.21 -11.93
CA ARG A 3 56.02 51.70 -10.77
C ARG A 3 56.04 50.16 -10.76
N GLN A 4 57.17 49.55 -10.37
CA GLN A 4 57.24 48.11 -10.02
C GLN A 4 58.42 47.90 -9.05
N GLY A 5 58.24 48.38 -7.81
CA GLY A 5 59.25 48.26 -6.76
C GLY A 5 58.68 47.94 -5.38
N TRP A 6 57.43 47.47 -5.31
CA TRP A 6 56.75 47.27 -4.02
C TRP A 6 55.85 46.03 -3.94
N GLN A 7 56.26 44.94 -4.59
CA GLN A 7 55.58 43.63 -4.47
C GLN A 7 56.55 42.44 -4.29
N ILE A 8 57.84 42.66 -4.05
CA ILE A 8 58.82 41.57 -3.87
C ILE A 8 59.23 41.39 -2.39
N ALA A 9 58.72 42.23 -1.47
CA ALA A 9 59.02 42.14 -0.04
C ALA A 9 57.99 41.35 0.80
N LEU A 10 56.91 40.83 0.21
CA LEU A 10 55.84 40.15 0.97
C LEU A 10 55.72 38.64 0.73
N VAL A 11 56.53 38.05 -0.16
CA VAL A 11 56.44 36.62 -0.53
C VAL A 11 57.57 35.78 0.07
N MET A 12 58.55 36.39 0.74
CA MET A 12 59.66 35.67 1.43
C MET A 12 59.55 35.70 2.96
N LEU A 13 58.36 35.92 3.53
CA LEU A 13 58.16 35.97 4.99
C LEU A 13 57.11 34.96 5.52
N LEU A 14 56.66 34.00 4.71
CA LEU A 14 55.69 32.98 5.12
C LEU A 14 56.10 31.53 4.79
N ILE A 15 57.38 31.32 4.46
CA ILE A 15 57.98 30.00 4.30
C ILE A 15 59.29 30.00 5.10
N GLY A 16 59.18 29.69 6.40
CA GLY A 16 60.35 29.51 7.27
C GLY A 16 60.16 30.08 8.67
N CYS A 17 59.42 29.37 9.54
CA CYS A 17 59.58 29.51 11.00
C CYS A 17 58.89 28.42 11.85
N ALA A 18 58.95 27.13 11.47
CA ALA A 18 58.56 26.08 12.42
C ALA A 18 59.24 24.72 12.17
N VAL A 19 60.57 24.69 12.03
CA VAL A 19 61.36 23.53 12.42
C VAL A 19 62.66 24.05 13.04
N LEU A 20 62.82 23.91 14.36
CA LEU A 20 63.99 23.35 15.04
C LEU A 20 63.88 23.51 16.57
N LEU A 21 64.47 22.52 17.27
CA LEU A 21 64.71 22.36 18.71
C LEU A 21 63.58 21.61 19.45
N SER A 22 63.74 20.41 20.02
CA SER A 22 64.94 19.68 20.45
C SER A 22 64.68 18.17 20.48
N GLY A 23 65.71 17.38 20.17
CA GLY A 23 65.71 15.93 20.34
C GLY A 23 66.22 15.46 21.70
N CYS A 24 65.85 14.21 22.04
CA CYS A 24 66.53 13.15 22.80
C CYS A 24 65.47 12.05 23.03
N GLY A 25 65.60 10.76 22.71
CA GLY A 25 66.64 9.91 22.16
C GLY A 25 66.02 8.52 21.83
N LYS A 26 66.71 7.72 20.98
CA LYS A 26 66.45 6.29 20.67
C LYS A 26 67.03 5.39 21.81
N PRO A 27 66.70 4.07 21.97
CA PRO A 27 66.46 3.08 20.90
C PRO A 27 65.44 1.92 21.11
N LYS A 28 65.18 1.26 19.97
CA LYS A 28 64.68 -0.10 19.58
C LYS A 28 64.24 -1.20 20.60
N GLN A 29 63.07 -1.79 20.26
CA GLN A 29 62.58 -3.20 20.33
C GLN A 29 62.47 -3.95 21.68
N GLU A 30 61.23 -4.27 22.11
CA GLU A 30 60.65 -5.65 22.23
C GLU A 30 59.22 -5.65 22.88
N GLN A 31 58.37 -6.58 22.41
CA GLN A 31 57.19 -7.25 23.01
C GLN A 31 55.93 -6.52 23.57
N GLN A 32 54.80 -6.84 22.92
CA GLN A 32 53.43 -7.12 23.41
C GLN A 32 52.90 -6.49 24.71
N ALA A 33 51.81 -5.71 24.62
CA ALA A 33 50.45 -6.01 25.16
C ALA A 33 49.61 -4.75 25.44
N ALA A 34 48.28 -4.93 25.32
CA ALA A 34 47.15 -4.11 25.80
C ALA A 34 46.76 -2.83 25.02
N ALA A 35 45.50 -2.83 24.59
CA ALA A 35 44.84 -1.88 23.70
C ALA A 35 44.20 -0.69 24.44
N PRO A 36 44.24 0.53 23.87
CA PRO A 36 43.37 1.62 24.30
C PRO A 36 42.35 2.01 23.21
N THR A 37 41.09 2.02 23.66
CA THR A 37 40.11 3.11 23.50
C THR A 37 40.06 3.89 22.18
N GLN A 38 38.93 3.69 21.49
CA GLN A 38 38.43 4.45 20.35
C GLN A 38 38.36 5.96 20.66
N GLN A 39 38.93 6.75 19.76
CA GLN A 39 38.71 8.19 19.68
C GLN A 39 37.88 8.46 18.42
N ALA A 40 36.77 9.16 18.63
CA ALA A 40 35.68 9.36 17.68
C ALA A 40 36.15 9.89 16.32
N ALA A 41 35.84 9.15 15.26
CA ALA A 41 35.86 9.64 13.90
C ALA A 41 34.55 10.42 13.65
N ALA A 42 34.69 11.63 13.11
CA ALA A 42 33.59 12.45 12.64
C ALA A 42 32.69 11.64 11.67
N PRO A 43 31.36 11.83 11.71
CA PRO A 43 30.46 11.10 10.84
C PRO A 43 30.77 11.42 9.38
N ALA A 44 30.85 10.36 8.58
CA ALA A 44 30.96 10.41 7.14
C ALA A 44 29.83 11.26 6.58
N GLY A 45 30.20 12.24 5.77
CA GLY A 45 29.28 13.18 5.15
C GLY A 45 28.26 12.50 4.26
N GLU A 46 27.14 13.21 4.12
CA GLU A 46 26.11 13.06 3.09
C GLU A 46 26.71 12.56 1.78
N GLN A 47 26.54 11.26 1.51
CA GLN A 47 26.55 10.77 0.15
C GLN A 47 25.17 11.07 -0.40
N ALA A 48 25.01 12.27 -0.95
CA ALA A 48 23.94 12.56 -1.90
C ALA A 48 24.00 11.46 -2.98
N ALA A 49 22.93 10.67 -3.06
CA ALA A 49 22.78 9.66 -4.10
C ALA A 49 22.90 10.37 -5.45
N VAL A 50 24.03 10.15 -6.13
CA VAL A 50 24.24 10.64 -7.49
C VAL A 50 23.11 10.06 -8.33
N LEU A 51 22.35 10.91 -9.02
CA LEU A 51 21.42 10.48 -10.05
C LEU A 51 22.25 9.71 -11.08
N GLU A 52 22.24 8.38 -11.02
CA GLU A 52 22.75 7.58 -12.12
C GLU A 52 22.00 8.00 -13.38
N ASP A 53 22.74 8.21 -14.46
CA ASP A 53 22.15 8.50 -15.76
C ASP A 53 21.45 7.24 -16.25
N VAL A 54 20.19 7.08 -15.83
CA VAL A 54 19.38 5.90 -16.17
C VAL A 54 19.21 5.88 -17.69
N PRO A 55 19.48 4.77 -18.38
CA PRO A 55 19.39 4.74 -19.84
C PRO A 55 17.95 4.98 -20.32
N LEU A 56 17.78 5.50 -21.55
CA LEU A 56 16.48 5.57 -22.21
C LEU A 56 15.92 4.17 -22.50
N ALA A 57 16.79 3.18 -22.69
CA ALA A 57 16.38 1.80 -22.90
C ALA A 57 15.68 1.23 -21.66
N GLY A 58 14.63 0.46 -21.88
CA GLY A 58 13.82 -0.19 -20.85
C GLY A 58 12.38 -0.39 -21.26
N ASP A 59 11.61 -0.96 -20.34
CA ASP A 59 10.18 -1.15 -20.48
C ASP A 59 9.41 -0.06 -19.74
N TYR A 60 8.31 0.37 -20.32
CA TYR A 60 7.47 1.44 -19.81
C TYR A 60 6.00 1.02 -19.85
N VAL A 61 5.22 1.51 -18.90
CA VAL A 61 3.76 1.45 -18.91
C VAL A 61 3.18 2.81 -19.26
N ILE A 62 2.12 2.80 -20.05
CA ILE A 62 1.33 3.97 -20.39
C ILE A 62 -0.11 3.65 -20.01
N ASP A 63 -0.64 4.41 -19.06
CA ASP A 63 -2.04 4.36 -18.65
C ASP A 63 -2.72 5.65 -19.14
N ILE A 64 -3.84 5.49 -19.86
CA ILE A 64 -4.57 6.61 -20.46
C ILE A 64 -5.97 6.77 -19.86
N THR A 65 -6.20 6.19 -18.68
CA THR A 65 -7.46 6.32 -17.93
C THR A 65 -7.82 7.79 -17.72
N ASP A 66 -6.86 8.60 -17.29
CA ASP A 66 -7.03 10.04 -17.06
C ASP A 66 -7.25 10.86 -18.36
N LEU A 67 -6.90 10.28 -19.52
CA LEU A 67 -7.16 10.85 -20.84
C LEU A 67 -8.53 10.43 -21.40
N GLY A 68 -9.34 9.69 -20.61
CA GLY A 68 -10.72 9.34 -20.93
C GLY A 68 -10.91 7.94 -21.52
N MET A 69 -9.90 7.09 -21.48
CA MET A 69 -10.01 5.69 -21.92
C MET A 69 -9.37 4.77 -20.89
N ALA A 70 -10.14 3.85 -20.30
CA ALA A 70 -9.60 2.82 -19.42
C ALA A 70 -8.77 1.80 -20.21
N LEU A 71 -7.54 2.17 -20.54
CA LEU A 71 -6.60 1.37 -21.32
C LEU A 71 -5.19 1.57 -20.77
N GLN A 72 -4.52 0.44 -20.52
CA GLN A 72 -3.10 0.39 -20.21
C GLN A 72 -2.38 -0.40 -21.31
N PHE A 73 -1.24 0.13 -21.77
CA PHE A 73 -0.38 -0.54 -22.74
C PHE A 73 1.10 -0.26 -22.43
N TYR A 74 2.00 -0.85 -23.20
CA TYR A 74 3.41 -0.93 -22.88
C TYR A 74 4.28 -0.47 -24.05
N LEU A 75 5.40 0.17 -23.70
CA LEU A 75 6.43 0.61 -24.64
C LEU A 75 7.76 -0.02 -24.21
N ARG A 76 8.42 -0.72 -25.12
CA ARG A 76 9.80 -1.18 -24.96
C ARG A 76 10.71 -0.33 -25.81
N ILE A 77 11.78 0.18 -25.23
CA ILE A 77 12.88 0.84 -25.93
C ILE A 77 14.11 -0.03 -25.74
N ASN A 78 14.68 -0.51 -26.83
CA ASN A 78 15.91 -1.30 -26.82
C ASN A 78 17.14 -0.38 -26.80
N GLU A 79 18.30 -0.94 -26.46
CA GLU A 79 19.57 -0.20 -26.41
C GLU A 79 20.01 0.39 -27.76
N ASP A 80 19.52 -0.16 -28.87
CA ASP A 80 19.76 0.34 -30.22
C ASP A 80 18.77 1.44 -30.65
N ASN A 81 18.00 1.98 -29.69
CA ASN A 81 16.94 2.97 -29.88
C ASN A 81 15.79 2.49 -30.80
N THR A 82 15.64 1.18 -31.02
CA THR A 82 14.39 0.65 -31.58
C THR A 82 13.33 0.60 -30.50
N PHE A 83 12.07 0.82 -30.87
CA PHE A 83 10.96 0.74 -29.95
C PHE A 83 9.85 -0.19 -30.43
N MET A 84 9.05 -0.69 -29.50
CA MET A 84 7.80 -1.38 -29.78
C MET A 84 6.72 -1.05 -28.76
N LEU A 85 5.52 -0.75 -29.27
CA LEU A 85 4.30 -0.60 -28.51
C LEU A 85 3.53 -1.92 -28.51
N SER A 86 2.99 -2.31 -27.36
CA SER A 86 2.27 -3.58 -27.20
C SER A 86 1.15 -3.47 -26.16
N PRO A 87 0.03 -4.20 -26.29
CA PRO A 87 -0.99 -4.27 -25.25
C PRO A 87 -0.57 -5.11 -24.03
N ASN A 88 0.59 -5.78 -24.07
CA ASN A 88 1.05 -6.64 -22.98
C ASN A 88 2.56 -6.54 -22.73
N ARG A 89 2.98 -6.94 -21.52
CA ARG A 89 4.39 -6.92 -21.08
C ARG A 89 5.27 -7.97 -21.75
N GLN A 90 4.69 -8.98 -22.40
CA GLN A 90 5.44 -9.98 -23.16
C GLN A 90 5.83 -9.49 -24.55
N PHE A 91 5.29 -8.34 -24.99
CA PHE A 91 5.63 -7.72 -26.26
C PHE A 91 5.39 -8.66 -27.46
N ASN A 92 4.36 -9.51 -27.35
CA ASN A 92 4.04 -10.52 -28.38
C ASN A 92 3.05 -10.02 -29.45
N SER A 93 2.52 -8.81 -29.28
CA SER A 93 1.58 -8.17 -30.19
C SER A 93 2.07 -6.76 -30.50
N ASP A 94 2.38 -6.52 -31.78
CA ASP A 94 2.86 -5.24 -32.26
C ASP A 94 1.70 -4.25 -32.48
N ARG A 95 1.81 -3.07 -31.86
CA ARG A 95 0.91 -1.91 -32.04
C ARG A 95 1.67 -0.68 -32.51
N GLY A 96 2.93 -0.80 -32.87
CA GLY A 96 3.76 0.27 -33.39
C GLY A 96 5.22 -0.05 -33.11
N THR A 97 6.00 -0.18 -34.16
CA THR A 97 7.44 -0.38 -34.10
C THR A 97 8.16 0.72 -34.86
N GLY A 98 9.40 1.01 -34.45
CA GLY A 98 10.16 2.08 -35.09
C GLY A 98 11.51 2.33 -34.44
N LYS A 99 12.03 3.54 -34.69
CA LYS A 99 13.29 4.04 -34.12
C LYS A 99 13.09 5.38 -33.43
N ILE A 100 13.89 5.62 -32.42
CA ILE A 100 13.93 6.89 -31.69
C ILE A 100 15.14 7.69 -32.19
N GLY A 101 14.86 8.91 -32.62
CA GLY A 101 15.87 9.95 -32.83
C GLY A 101 15.85 10.95 -31.68
N GLU A 102 16.94 11.69 -31.51
CA GLU A 102 17.06 12.77 -30.52
C GLU A 102 17.54 14.03 -31.22
N MET A 103 16.95 15.17 -30.86
CA MET A 103 17.38 16.50 -31.29
C MET A 103 17.15 17.50 -30.16
N ASP A 104 18.23 18.11 -29.66
CA ASP A 104 18.20 19.16 -28.63
C ASP A 104 17.38 18.79 -27.37
N GLY A 105 17.50 17.55 -26.90
CA GLY A 105 16.78 17.04 -25.72
C GLY A 105 15.31 16.67 -25.96
N THR A 106 14.79 16.87 -27.18
CA THR A 106 13.51 16.33 -27.63
C THR A 106 13.73 15.02 -28.37
N TYR A 107 13.00 13.98 -27.97
CA TYR A 107 13.04 12.68 -28.64
C TYR A 107 11.89 12.56 -29.63
N VAL A 108 12.15 11.88 -30.74
CA VAL A 108 11.19 11.65 -31.82
C VAL A 108 11.10 10.15 -32.11
N MET A 109 9.94 9.57 -31.86
CA MET A 109 9.58 8.24 -32.31
C MET A 109 9.20 8.29 -33.79
N ILE A 110 9.93 7.56 -34.62
CA ILE A 110 9.70 7.43 -36.06
C ILE A 110 9.27 6.00 -36.34
N TYR A 111 8.01 5.82 -36.75
CA TYR A 111 7.45 4.49 -36.96
C TYR A 111 7.98 3.87 -38.26
N SER A 112 8.17 2.56 -38.27
CA SER A 112 8.71 1.83 -39.43
C SER A 112 7.81 1.89 -40.68
N ASP A 113 6.51 2.09 -40.49
CA ASP A 113 5.51 2.28 -41.55
C ASP A 113 5.33 3.76 -41.96
N SER A 114 6.10 4.69 -41.38
CA SER A 114 6.06 6.11 -41.72
C SER A 114 6.59 6.38 -43.13
N THR A 115 5.87 7.18 -43.93
CA THR A 115 6.32 7.64 -45.25
C THR A 115 6.35 9.17 -45.34
N PRO A 116 7.03 9.78 -46.33
CA PRO A 116 6.99 11.23 -46.54
C PRO A 116 5.57 11.78 -46.77
N GLU A 117 4.68 10.97 -47.35
CA GLU A 117 3.30 11.35 -47.65
C GLU A 117 2.36 11.17 -46.45
N VAL A 118 2.66 10.22 -45.55
CA VAL A 118 1.92 9.96 -44.31
C VAL A 118 2.92 9.84 -43.15
N PRO A 119 3.44 10.96 -42.63
CA PRO A 119 4.40 10.93 -41.55
C PRO A 119 3.71 10.43 -40.27
N LYS A 120 4.27 9.38 -39.68
CA LYS A 120 3.80 8.80 -38.42
C LYS A 120 4.91 8.94 -37.41
N THR A 121 4.78 9.95 -36.56
CA THR A 121 5.78 10.29 -35.55
C THR A 121 5.11 10.70 -34.25
N ALA A 122 5.82 10.55 -33.13
CA ALA A 122 5.45 11.10 -31.84
C ALA A 122 6.69 11.69 -31.18
N THR A 123 6.53 12.79 -30.44
CA THR A 123 7.61 13.46 -29.73
C THR A 123 7.39 13.36 -28.23
N PHE A 124 8.48 13.23 -27.49
CA PHE A 124 8.47 13.21 -26.04
C PHE A 124 9.72 13.86 -25.47
N GLU A 125 9.60 14.34 -24.25
CA GLU A 125 10.71 14.81 -23.43
C GLU A 125 10.91 13.85 -22.27
N ARG A 126 12.14 13.82 -21.73
CA ARG A 126 12.46 13.00 -20.58
C ARG A 126 12.28 13.83 -19.30
N GLU A 127 11.52 13.30 -18.35
CA GLU A 127 11.35 13.86 -17.01
C GLU A 127 11.75 12.79 -15.98
N GLY A 128 12.97 12.92 -15.45
CA GLY A 128 13.58 11.91 -14.61
C GLY A 128 13.74 10.57 -15.34
N HIS A 129 12.98 9.56 -14.91
CA HIS A 129 12.95 8.23 -15.52
C HIS A 129 11.84 8.08 -16.58
N ASN A 130 10.90 9.02 -16.63
CA ASN A 130 9.66 8.91 -17.39
C ASN A 130 9.71 9.70 -18.71
N LEU A 131 8.82 9.34 -19.63
CA LEU A 131 8.72 9.99 -20.94
C LEU A 131 7.40 10.76 -21.00
N VAL A 132 7.46 12.08 -21.16
CA VAL A 132 6.28 12.94 -21.24
C VAL A 132 6.06 13.30 -22.71
N PHE A 133 4.95 12.83 -23.28
CA PHE A 133 4.64 13.08 -24.68
C PHE A 133 4.21 14.53 -24.91
N ARG A 134 4.66 15.09 -26.03
CA ARG A 134 4.35 16.45 -26.49
C ARG A 134 3.47 16.50 -27.74
N THR A 135 3.26 15.34 -28.36
CA THR A 135 2.38 15.17 -29.51
C THR A 135 1.62 13.87 -29.40
N THR A 136 0.53 13.75 -30.16
CA THR A 136 -0.30 12.55 -30.28
C THR A 136 0.56 11.30 -30.54
N LEU A 137 0.23 10.21 -29.85
CA LEU A 137 0.93 8.94 -29.97
C LEU A 137 0.16 7.97 -30.89
N PRO A 138 0.70 7.61 -32.06
CA PRO A 138 0.10 6.57 -32.90
C PRO A 138 0.16 5.19 -32.21
N TYR A 139 -0.98 4.51 -32.07
CA TYR A 139 -1.07 3.19 -31.45
C TYR A 139 -1.96 2.26 -32.27
N GLY A 140 -1.35 1.36 -33.03
CA GLY A 140 -2.00 0.50 -34.01
C GLY A 140 -2.64 1.35 -35.10
N THR A 141 -3.97 1.30 -35.15
CA THR A 141 -4.80 2.13 -36.04
C THR A 141 -5.38 3.36 -35.33
N ALA A 142 -5.13 3.52 -34.03
CA ALA A 142 -5.62 4.64 -33.22
C ALA A 142 -4.55 5.73 -33.06
N ASN A 143 -5.00 6.91 -32.66
CA ASN A 143 -4.15 8.05 -32.31
C ASN A 143 -4.53 8.51 -30.91
N ILE A 144 -3.61 8.34 -29.97
CA ILE A 144 -3.82 8.66 -28.56
C ILE A 144 -3.46 10.12 -28.34
N MET A 145 -4.42 10.93 -27.88
CA MET A 145 -4.18 12.32 -27.50
C MET A 145 -3.14 12.40 -26.39
N TYR A 146 -2.30 13.43 -26.39
CA TYR A 146 -1.19 13.54 -25.43
C TYR A 146 -1.53 14.43 -24.24
N GLU A 147 -2.64 15.16 -24.28
CA GLU A 147 -3.11 15.99 -23.18
C GLU A 147 -4.63 16.05 -23.13
N ARG A 148 -5.18 16.19 -21.93
CA ARG A 148 -6.59 16.45 -21.68
C ARG A 148 -6.72 17.38 -20.47
N VAL A 149 -7.53 18.42 -20.59
CA VAL A 149 -7.90 19.26 -19.46
C VAL A 149 -9.05 18.59 -18.70
N ASP A 150 -8.98 18.56 -17.37
CA ASP A 150 -10.05 18.03 -16.54
C ASP A 150 -11.33 18.87 -16.68
N GLU A 151 -12.48 18.21 -16.80
CA GLU A 151 -13.76 18.88 -17.02
C GLU A 151 -14.30 19.55 -15.75
N GLU A 152 -13.96 19.02 -14.58
CA GLU A 152 -14.40 19.51 -13.28
C GLU A 152 -13.40 20.51 -12.69
N ASN A 153 -12.12 20.39 -13.05
CA ASN A 153 -11.05 21.31 -12.63
C ASN A 153 -10.18 21.78 -13.82
N PRO A 154 -10.51 22.93 -14.44
CA PRO A 154 -9.79 23.43 -15.62
C PRO A 154 -8.29 23.71 -15.42
N ASP A 155 -7.82 23.83 -14.17
CA ASP A 155 -6.40 24.04 -13.85
C ASP A 155 -5.59 22.72 -13.87
N LEU A 156 -6.28 21.57 -13.87
CA LEU A 156 -5.66 20.25 -13.94
C LEU A 156 -5.56 19.77 -15.39
N VAL A 157 -4.33 19.58 -15.86
CA VAL A 157 -4.04 19.09 -17.21
C VAL A 157 -3.35 17.73 -17.12
N TYR A 158 -4.07 16.70 -17.53
CA TYR A 158 -3.51 15.35 -17.68
C TYR A 158 -2.63 15.31 -18.92
N ARG A 159 -1.46 14.67 -18.79
CA ARG A 159 -0.52 14.46 -19.89
C ARG A 159 -0.29 12.97 -20.08
N LEU A 160 -0.05 12.59 -21.32
CA LEU A 160 0.36 11.23 -21.67
C LEU A 160 1.80 11.03 -21.22
N VAL A 161 2.00 10.13 -20.25
CA VAL A 161 3.31 9.81 -19.69
C VAL A 161 3.55 8.31 -19.81
N ALA A 162 4.74 7.94 -20.28
CA ALA A 162 5.25 6.59 -20.17
C ALA A 162 6.10 6.48 -18.89
N HIS A 163 5.63 5.66 -17.96
CA HIS A 163 6.28 5.41 -16.69
C HIS A 163 7.23 4.21 -16.81
N LYS A 164 8.51 4.42 -16.52
CA LYS A 164 9.53 3.37 -16.65
C LYS A 164 9.37 2.32 -15.55
N TYR A 165 9.48 1.04 -15.93
CA TYR A 165 9.68 -0.04 -14.95
C TYR A 165 11.11 0.02 -14.42
N ILE A 166 11.25 0.45 -13.17
CA ILE A 166 12.48 0.55 -12.39
C ILE A 166 12.16 0.36 -10.91
N TYR A 167 13.00 -0.37 -10.17
CA TYR A 167 12.72 -0.76 -8.78
C TYR A 167 11.45 -1.63 -8.66
N GLU A 168 11.19 -2.49 -9.66
CA GLU A 168 9.98 -3.32 -9.72
C GLU A 168 9.81 -4.22 -8.50
N GLU A 169 10.93 -4.64 -7.90
CA GLU A 169 10.95 -5.46 -6.70
C GLU A 169 10.38 -4.76 -5.46
N TYR A 170 10.18 -3.43 -5.51
CA TYR A 170 9.58 -2.64 -4.44
C TYR A 170 8.14 -2.21 -4.75
N TYR A 171 7.61 -2.53 -5.92
CA TYR A 171 6.25 -2.13 -6.30
C TYR A 171 5.23 -2.90 -5.48
N ASP A 172 4.64 -2.21 -4.51
CA ASP A 172 3.63 -2.78 -3.64
C ASP A 172 2.83 -1.68 -2.92
N THR A 173 1.79 -2.11 -2.24
CA THR A 173 1.09 -1.34 -1.23
C THR A 173 1.69 -1.68 0.13
N TYR A 174 2.28 -0.67 0.75
CA TYR A 174 2.80 -0.75 2.11
C TYR A 174 1.84 -0.06 3.06
N LEU A 175 1.64 -0.68 4.23
CA LEU A 175 0.86 -0.10 5.32
C LEU A 175 1.77 0.23 6.50
N ALA A 176 1.36 1.23 7.28
CA ALA A 176 1.92 1.52 8.59
C ALA A 176 0.87 2.12 9.52
N PHE A 177 1.06 1.93 10.82
CA PHE A 177 0.25 2.52 11.87
C PHE A 177 1.15 3.31 12.81
N ARG A 178 0.71 4.50 13.23
CA ARG A 178 1.46 5.32 14.17
C ARG A 178 0.51 6.08 15.08
N GLU A 179 0.71 5.93 16.39
CA GLU A 179 0.02 6.73 17.38
C GLU A 179 0.74 8.08 17.55
N GLU A 180 -0.01 9.17 17.45
CA GLU A 180 0.47 10.53 17.66
C GLU A 180 -0.58 11.33 18.45
N GLU A 181 -0.18 11.90 19.59
CA GLU A 181 -1.07 12.65 20.50
C GLU A 181 -2.32 11.88 20.97
N GLY A 182 -2.27 10.54 21.01
CA GLY A 182 -3.39 9.67 21.39
C GLY A 182 -4.36 9.36 20.25
N ALA A 183 -4.04 9.74 19.02
CA ALA A 183 -4.74 9.39 17.80
C ALA A 183 -3.90 8.39 16.97
N GLU A 184 -4.51 7.30 16.52
CA GLU A 184 -3.85 6.32 15.65
C GLU A 184 -4.05 6.72 14.18
N TYR A 185 -2.95 7.00 13.49
CA TYR A 185 -2.92 7.27 12.07
C TYR A 185 -2.58 6.00 11.29
N GLU A 186 -3.35 5.74 10.24
CA GLU A 186 -3.11 4.70 9.24
C GLU A 186 -2.47 5.33 8.01
N TYR A 187 -1.38 4.74 7.53
CA TYR A 187 -0.68 5.18 6.32
C TYR A 187 -0.73 4.12 5.25
N VAL A 188 -1.10 4.53 4.04
CA VAL A 188 -1.05 3.70 2.83
C VAL A 188 -0.02 4.31 1.87
N LEU A 189 1.09 3.61 1.65
CA LEU A 189 2.12 3.99 0.70
C LEU A 189 2.07 3.05 -0.51
N ASN A 190 1.83 3.61 -1.69
CA ASN A 190 1.90 2.87 -2.94
C ASN A 190 3.19 3.25 -3.68
N LEU A 191 4.04 2.26 -3.97
CA LEU A 191 5.19 2.43 -4.85
C LEU A 191 4.85 1.91 -6.25
N LEU A 192 4.96 2.77 -7.26
CA LEU A 192 4.38 2.56 -8.59
C LEU A 192 5.43 2.71 -9.69
N PRO A 193 5.13 2.20 -10.92
CA PRO A 193 5.94 2.45 -12.10
C PRO A 193 6.26 3.92 -12.32
N GLY A 194 7.46 4.15 -12.86
CA GLY A 194 8.02 5.46 -13.10
C GLY A 194 8.67 6.08 -11.87
N ALA A 195 9.03 5.23 -10.91
CA ALA A 195 9.61 5.60 -9.63
C ALA A 195 8.71 6.60 -8.88
N ARG A 196 7.39 6.39 -8.94
CA ARG A 196 6.40 7.28 -8.31
C ARG A 196 5.92 6.68 -7.01
N TYR A 197 5.54 7.53 -6.06
CA TYR A 197 4.80 7.09 -4.91
C TYR A 197 3.57 7.96 -4.64
N THR A 198 2.60 7.35 -3.97
CA THR A 198 1.46 8.03 -3.36
C THR A 198 1.36 7.57 -1.92
N LEU A 199 1.39 8.51 -0.98
CA LEU A 199 1.14 8.29 0.43
C LEU A 199 -0.21 8.89 0.79
N VAL A 200 -1.04 8.12 1.48
CA VAL A 200 -2.29 8.58 2.09
C VAL A 200 -2.19 8.35 3.59
N SER A 201 -2.51 9.37 4.38
CA SER A 201 -2.68 9.29 5.82
C SER A 201 -4.15 9.42 6.14
N SER A 202 -4.66 8.50 6.95
CA SER A 202 -6.05 8.42 7.37
C SER A 202 -6.13 8.43 8.89
N LEU A 203 -7.18 9.08 9.41
CA LEU A 203 -7.54 9.06 10.82
C LEU A 203 -8.98 8.55 10.93
N GLU A 204 -9.20 7.50 11.71
CA GLU A 204 -10.52 6.87 11.86
C GLU A 204 -11.18 6.52 10.50
N GLY A 205 -10.38 6.05 9.55
CA GLY A 205 -10.81 5.68 8.19
C GLY A 205 -11.06 6.86 7.23
N SER A 206 -10.88 8.10 7.68
CA SER A 206 -11.01 9.29 6.83
C SER A 206 -9.64 9.81 6.39
N GLU A 207 -9.45 10.05 5.09
CA GLU A 207 -8.23 10.67 4.55
C GLU A 207 -8.06 12.08 5.12
N VAL A 208 -6.94 12.31 5.79
CA VAL A 208 -6.57 13.61 6.38
C VAL A 208 -5.39 14.26 5.66
N TYR A 209 -4.58 13.47 4.95
CA TYR A 209 -3.45 13.97 4.20
C TYR A 209 -3.06 13.05 3.05
N ARG A 210 -2.59 13.66 1.97
CA ARG A 210 -2.09 12.97 0.78
C ARG A 210 -0.82 13.63 0.32
N GLU A 211 0.15 12.80 -0.01
CA GLU A 211 1.44 13.21 -0.56
C GLU A 211 1.73 12.37 -1.81
N THR A 212 2.29 13.01 -2.83
CA THR A 212 2.79 12.32 -4.01
C THR A 212 4.22 12.76 -4.27
N GLY A 213 4.96 11.93 -4.97
CA GLY A 213 6.34 12.25 -5.31
C GLY A 213 7.02 11.14 -6.09
N THR A 214 8.34 11.17 -6.07
CA THR A 214 9.19 10.14 -6.66
C THR A 214 10.03 9.44 -5.61
N PHE A 215 10.51 8.23 -5.90
CA PHE A 215 11.40 7.50 -5.02
C PHE A 215 12.62 6.96 -5.76
N ARG A 216 13.72 6.76 -5.05
CA ARG A 216 14.93 6.11 -5.57
C ARG A 216 15.41 5.08 -4.56
N VAL A 217 15.87 3.93 -5.05
CA VAL A 217 16.41 2.87 -4.20
C VAL A 217 17.83 2.53 -4.61
N ALA A 218 18.73 2.44 -3.64
CA ALA A 218 20.11 2.03 -3.83
C ALA A 218 20.53 1.12 -2.66
N GLY A 219 20.54 -0.19 -2.88
CA GLY A 219 20.83 -1.17 -1.84
C GLY A 219 19.82 -1.09 -0.70
N SER A 220 20.30 -0.82 0.52
CA SER A 220 19.45 -0.67 1.71
C SER A 220 18.98 0.77 1.96
N SER A 221 19.18 1.69 1.01
CA SER A 221 18.74 3.08 1.11
C SER A 221 17.59 3.33 0.14
N ILE A 222 16.54 3.96 0.64
CA ILE A 222 15.46 4.53 -0.18
C ILE A 222 15.43 6.04 0.05
N VAL A 223 15.15 6.83 -0.98
CA VAL A 223 14.98 8.29 -0.89
C VAL A 223 13.64 8.63 -1.51
N LEU A 224 12.76 9.28 -0.75
CA LEU A 224 11.53 9.88 -1.27
C LEU A 224 11.78 11.35 -1.61
N THR A 225 11.24 11.81 -2.72
CA THR A 225 11.26 13.22 -3.12
C THR A 225 9.80 13.64 -3.31
N PRO A 226 9.15 14.20 -2.27
CA PRO A 226 7.79 14.73 -2.38
C PRO A 226 7.73 15.88 -3.38
N VAL A 227 6.58 16.05 -4.05
CA VAL A 227 6.40 17.17 -4.99
C VAL A 227 6.55 18.50 -4.25
N GLY A 228 7.56 19.29 -4.65
CA GLY A 228 7.81 20.61 -4.10
C GLY A 228 8.58 20.65 -2.78
N GLU A 229 9.05 19.49 -2.27
CA GLU A 229 9.86 19.40 -1.06
C GLU A 229 11.26 18.81 -1.35
N GLU A 230 12.10 18.78 -0.32
CA GLU A 230 13.46 18.23 -0.39
C GLU A 230 13.48 16.69 -0.32
N ASP A 231 14.63 16.10 -0.68
CA ASP A 231 14.86 14.66 -0.59
C ASP A 231 14.80 14.17 0.87
N LEU A 232 14.01 13.12 1.11
CA LEU A 232 13.82 12.47 2.39
C LEU A 232 14.48 11.10 2.39
N PRO A 233 15.58 10.92 3.13
CA PRO A 233 16.24 9.64 3.22
C PRO A 233 15.42 8.67 4.09
N GLY A 234 15.47 7.40 3.71
CA GLY A 234 14.90 6.28 4.43
C GLY A 234 15.74 5.03 4.24
N THR A 235 15.31 3.93 4.87
CA THR A 235 16.04 2.67 4.81
C THR A 235 15.14 1.51 4.41
N VAL A 236 15.74 0.55 3.72
CA VAL A 236 15.13 -0.71 3.33
C VAL A 236 15.76 -1.80 4.20
N SER A 237 14.91 -2.51 4.93
CA SER A 237 15.29 -3.66 5.75
C SER A 237 15.50 -4.93 4.90
N ALA A 238 16.11 -5.96 5.48
CA ALA A 238 16.38 -7.21 4.76
C ALA A 238 15.10 -7.99 4.37
N ASP A 239 14.01 -7.74 5.10
CA ASP A 239 12.66 -8.27 4.90
C ASP A 239 11.80 -7.38 3.99
N GLY A 240 12.35 -6.29 3.45
CA GLY A 240 11.65 -5.40 2.51
C GLY A 240 10.78 -4.33 3.17
N ALA A 241 10.71 -4.28 4.50
CA ALA A 241 10.08 -3.16 5.21
C ALA A 241 10.86 -1.85 5.01
N LEU A 242 10.15 -0.73 4.97
CA LEU A 242 10.70 0.60 4.68
C LEU A 242 10.58 1.49 5.93
N GLU A 243 11.67 2.05 6.43
CA GLU A 243 11.63 3.12 7.43
C GLU A 243 11.71 4.48 6.72
N LEU A 244 10.65 5.29 6.85
CA LEU A 244 10.46 6.54 6.11
C LEU A 244 9.97 7.65 7.04
N GLU A 245 10.28 8.91 6.70
CA GLU A 245 9.79 10.08 7.43
C GLU A 245 8.56 10.71 6.74
N VAL A 246 7.40 10.61 7.39
CA VAL A 246 6.11 10.99 6.81
C VAL A 246 5.34 11.93 7.74
N LYS A 247 4.48 12.77 7.16
CA LYS A 247 3.58 13.67 7.89
C LYS A 247 2.25 12.96 8.20
N PRO A 248 1.71 13.05 9.43
CA PRO A 248 0.36 12.57 9.73
C PRO A 248 -0.73 13.46 9.10
N LYS A 249 -0.49 14.78 9.04
CA LYS A 249 -1.36 15.80 8.46
C LYS A 249 -0.54 16.95 7.85
N ALA A 250 -1.14 17.79 7.01
CA ALA A 250 -0.43 18.80 6.23
C ALA A 250 0.44 19.77 7.06
N GLU A 251 -0.03 20.16 8.24
CA GLU A 251 0.62 21.11 9.15
C GLU A 251 1.51 20.45 10.21
N ALA A 252 1.61 19.12 10.21
CA ALA A 252 2.41 18.38 11.18
C ALA A 252 3.85 18.17 10.69
N GLU A 253 4.74 17.99 11.67
CA GLU A 253 6.12 17.60 11.41
C GLU A 253 6.17 16.16 10.90
N ARG A 254 7.22 15.86 10.13
CA ARG A 254 7.49 14.48 9.73
C ARG A 254 7.94 13.68 10.93
N GLY A 255 7.58 12.41 10.97
CA GLY A 255 8.20 11.47 11.88
C GLY A 255 8.42 10.11 11.25
N LYS A 256 9.32 9.36 11.88
CA LYS A 256 9.74 8.05 11.41
C LYS A 256 8.62 7.04 11.57
N THR A 257 8.35 6.34 10.47
CA THR A 257 7.30 5.33 10.37
C THR A 257 7.86 4.10 9.66
N LEU A 258 7.55 2.93 10.19
CA LEU A 258 7.92 1.65 9.60
C LEU A 258 6.77 1.12 8.75
N PHE A 259 6.99 1.08 7.45
CA PHE A 259 6.09 0.55 6.45
C PHE A 259 6.42 -0.91 6.14
N ARG A 260 5.39 -1.74 6.02
CA ARG A 260 5.52 -3.16 5.65
C ARG A 260 4.55 -3.48 4.53
N VAL A 261 4.90 -4.45 3.70
CA VAL A 261 4.06 -4.87 2.58
C VAL A 261 2.75 -5.44 3.12
N ALA A 262 1.64 -4.97 2.58
CA ALA A 262 0.29 -5.30 3.02
C ALA A 262 -0.25 -6.59 2.35
N THR A 263 0.52 -7.67 2.39
CA THR A 263 0.18 -8.92 1.67
C THR A 263 -1.12 -9.58 2.13
N THR A 264 -1.64 -9.21 3.31
CA THR A 264 -2.82 -9.85 3.92
C THR A 264 -3.87 -8.83 4.37
N ALA A 265 -3.84 -7.60 3.87
CA ALA A 265 -4.75 -6.54 4.32
C ALA A 265 -6.24 -6.90 4.19
N GLU A 266 -6.63 -7.61 3.13
CA GLU A 266 -8.00 -8.11 2.93
C GLU A 266 -8.43 -9.22 3.91
N HIS A 267 -7.51 -9.71 4.74
CA HIS A 267 -7.75 -10.77 5.72
C HIS A 267 -7.57 -10.30 7.15
N ALA A 268 -7.00 -9.10 7.34
CA ALA A 268 -6.80 -8.50 8.63
C ALA A 268 -8.13 -8.18 9.32
N GLY A 269 -8.08 -8.10 10.65
CA GLY A 269 -9.22 -7.79 11.50
C GLY A 269 -9.35 -8.74 12.68
N THR A 270 -10.40 -8.50 13.48
CA THR A 270 -10.71 -9.30 14.66
C THR A 270 -11.71 -10.39 14.31
N TRP A 271 -11.41 -11.60 14.76
CA TRP A 271 -12.20 -12.81 14.56
C TRP A 271 -12.56 -13.39 15.92
N LEU A 272 -13.82 -13.72 16.13
CA LEU A 272 -14.38 -14.12 17.42
C LEU A 272 -14.94 -15.55 17.33
N ALA A 273 -14.60 -16.39 18.32
CA ALA A 273 -15.17 -17.72 18.50
C ALA A 273 -15.51 -17.96 19.97
N GLN A 274 -16.21 -19.05 20.26
CA GLN A 274 -16.37 -19.57 21.62
C GLN A 274 -15.75 -20.97 21.73
N THR A 275 -14.95 -21.18 22.78
CA THR A 275 -14.33 -22.47 23.09
C THR A 275 -15.33 -23.44 23.73
N GLN A 276 -14.96 -24.73 23.82
CA GLN A 276 -15.78 -25.73 24.51
C GLN A 276 -15.96 -25.44 26.01
N THR A 277 -15.02 -24.70 26.63
CA THR A 277 -15.12 -24.24 28.03
C THR A 277 -15.97 -22.97 28.20
N GLN A 278 -16.60 -22.50 27.12
CA GLN A 278 -17.38 -21.26 27.04
C GLN A 278 -16.57 -19.97 27.17
N ASP A 279 -15.24 -20.05 27.15
CA ASP A 279 -14.38 -18.87 27.08
C ASP A 279 -14.45 -18.26 25.68
N GLN A 280 -14.50 -16.92 25.61
CA GLN A 280 -14.41 -16.20 24.35
C GLN A 280 -12.98 -16.33 23.79
N ALA A 281 -12.88 -16.80 22.56
CA ALA A 281 -11.65 -16.85 21.79
C ALA A 281 -11.59 -15.64 20.84
N VAL A 282 -10.45 -14.95 20.84
CA VAL A 282 -10.17 -13.80 20.00
C VAL A 282 -8.95 -14.11 19.15
N LEU A 283 -9.09 -14.00 17.83
CA LEU A 283 -8.01 -14.10 16.86
C LEU A 283 -7.89 -12.75 16.15
N GLU A 284 -6.79 -12.06 16.36
CA GLU A 284 -6.45 -10.83 15.66
C GLU A 284 -5.49 -11.18 14.52
N LEU A 285 -5.91 -10.92 13.29
CA LEU A 285 -5.06 -11.01 12.10
C LEU A 285 -4.60 -9.60 11.74
N ASP A 286 -3.29 -9.39 11.64
CA ASP A 286 -2.75 -8.11 11.22
C ASP A 286 -2.66 -7.99 9.69
N PHE A 287 -2.44 -6.76 9.23
CA PHE A 287 -2.32 -6.41 7.81
C PHE A 287 -1.03 -6.94 7.14
N PHE A 288 -0.10 -7.47 7.93
CA PHE A 288 1.26 -7.84 7.55
C PHE A 288 1.55 -9.35 7.70
N GLY A 289 0.52 -10.18 7.91
CA GLY A 289 0.64 -11.62 8.04
C GLY A 289 1.07 -12.09 9.43
N GLY A 290 0.94 -11.29 10.48
CA GLY A 290 1.06 -11.68 11.88
C GLY A 290 -0.31 -11.96 12.51
N TYR A 291 -0.34 -12.83 13.52
CA TYR A 291 -1.57 -13.06 14.28
C TYR A 291 -1.31 -13.15 15.78
N VAL A 292 -2.36 -12.83 16.54
CA VAL A 292 -2.45 -13.06 17.98
C VAL A 292 -3.75 -13.79 18.28
N TYR A 293 -3.64 -14.95 18.91
CA TYR A 293 -4.78 -15.72 19.41
C TYR A 293 -4.81 -15.68 20.93
N LYS A 294 -5.99 -15.47 21.52
CA LYS A 294 -6.24 -15.48 22.96
C LYS A 294 -7.53 -16.22 23.28
N ALA A 295 -7.48 -17.15 24.24
CA ALA A 295 -8.67 -17.76 24.84
C ALA A 295 -8.37 -18.16 26.29
N GLY A 296 -9.08 -17.57 27.25
CA GLY A 296 -8.78 -17.78 28.68
C GLY A 296 -7.33 -17.38 29.01
N GLU A 297 -6.55 -18.34 29.53
CA GLU A 297 -5.11 -18.15 29.81
C GLU A 297 -4.19 -18.50 28.62
N LEU A 298 -4.73 -19.06 27.54
CA LEU A 298 -3.97 -19.43 26.36
C LEU A 298 -3.73 -18.18 25.50
N GLU A 299 -2.48 -17.84 25.27
CA GLU A 299 -2.06 -16.83 24.31
C GLU A 299 -1.06 -17.45 23.34
N GLU A 300 -1.30 -17.26 22.05
CA GLU A 300 -0.42 -17.72 20.99
C GLU A 300 -0.17 -16.60 19.97
N ARG A 301 1.05 -16.51 19.48
CA ARG A 301 1.43 -15.54 18.45
C ARG A 301 2.18 -16.24 17.34
N GLY A 302 2.06 -15.74 16.12
CA GLY A 302 2.78 -16.29 14.98
C GLY A 302 2.54 -15.49 13.72
N THR A 303 2.79 -16.13 12.58
CA THR A 303 2.53 -15.57 11.25
C THR A 303 1.44 -16.38 10.54
N PHE A 304 0.64 -15.74 9.69
CA PHE A 304 -0.33 -16.39 8.83
C PHE A 304 -0.08 -16.03 7.36
N GLN A 305 -0.54 -16.90 6.47
CA GLN A 305 -0.59 -16.67 5.03
C GLN A 305 -1.93 -17.20 4.51
N VAL A 306 -2.48 -16.56 3.48
CA VAL A 306 -3.71 -17.02 2.84
C VAL A 306 -3.44 -17.29 1.37
N GLU A 307 -3.87 -18.47 0.93
CA GLU A 307 -3.90 -18.85 -0.47
C GLU A 307 -5.32 -19.34 -0.81
N GLN A 308 -6.04 -18.55 -1.61
CA GLN A 308 -7.43 -18.80 -1.97
C GLN A 308 -8.38 -18.89 -0.75
N ARG A 309 -8.74 -20.11 -0.34
CA ARG A 309 -9.61 -20.40 0.81
C ARG A 309 -8.88 -21.09 1.95
N THR A 310 -7.58 -21.33 1.79
CA THR A 310 -6.75 -21.95 2.82
C THR A 310 -5.98 -20.86 3.53
N ILE A 311 -6.06 -20.84 4.86
CA ILE A 311 -5.21 -20.01 5.72
C ILE A 311 -4.23 -20.91 6.44
N SER A 312 -2.94 -20.60 6.35
CA SER A 312 -1.88 -21.32 7.04
C SER A 312 -1.37 -20.49 8.19
N PHE A 313 -1.33 -21.05 9.41
CA PHE A 313 -0.76 -20.43 10.59
C PHE A 313 0.55 -21.10 10.96
N ARG A 314 1.55 -20.30 11.27
CA ARG A 314 2.85 -20.73 11.76
C ARG A 314 3.10 -20.08 13.11
N PRO A 315 2.87 -20.80 14.23
CA PRO A 315 3.09 -20.25 15.55
C PRO A 315 4.58 -20.01 15.80
N ALA A 316 4.90 -19.06 16.69
CA ALA A 316 6.27 -18.84 17.15
C ALA A 316 6.83 -20.08 17.86
N GLU A 317 5.96 -20.82 18.54
CA GLU A 317 6.26 -22.09 19.20
C GLU A 317 5.21 -23.14 18.80
N GLY A 318 5.64 -24.25 18.22
CA GLY A 318 4.76 -25.34 17.78
C GLY A 318 4.87 -25.68 16.30
N GLU A 319 3.92 -26.49 15.83
CA GLU A 319 3.84 -26.91 14.43
C GLU A 319 2.92 -25.98 13.63
N ALA A 320 3.23 -25.81 12.35
CA ALA A 320 2.35 -25.09 11.44
C ALA A 320 1.04 -25.86 11.23
N ARG A 321 -0.04 -25.13 11.04
CA ARG A 321 -1.39 -25.67 10.86
C ARG A 321 -2.10 -24.95 9.72
N GLU A 322 -3.07 -25.63 9.13
CA GLU A 322 -3.92 -25.06 8.09
C GLU A 322 -5.35 -24.96 8.61
N GLY A 323 -6.07 -24.00 8.06
CA GLY A 323 -7.49 -23.77 8.29
C GLY A 323 -8.16 -23.35 6.98
N THR A 324 -9.48 -23.17 7.04
CA THR A 324 -10.25 -22.63 5.92
C THR A 324 -10.72 -21.22 6.23
N LYS A 325 -10.79 -20.37 5.22
CA LYS A 325 -11.21 -18.98 5.37
C LYS A 325 -12.18 -18.58 4.26
N THR A 326 -13.26 -17.92 4.66
CA THR A 326 -14.16 -17.15 3.81
C THR A 326 -14.08 -15.67 4.23
N PRO A 327 -14.84 -14.75 3.60
CA PRO A 327 -14.87 -13.35 4.04
C PRO A 327 -15.36 -13.14 5.48
N TYR A 328 -16.26 -14.01 5.97
CA TYR A 328 -16.92 -13.82 7.27
C TYR A 328 -16.71 -14.98 8.26
N THR A 329 -16.19 -16.11 7.81
CA THR A 329 -15.85 -17.26 8.67
C THR A 329 -14.41 -17.69 8.48
N LEU A 330 -13.79 -18.18 9.55
CA LEU A 330 -12.45 -18.74 9.56
C LEU A 330 -12.48 -19.98 10.47
N GLU A 331 -12.11 -21.13 9.93
CA GLU A 331 -12.08 -22.39 10.67
C GLU A 331 -10.64 -22.84 10.82
N ALA A 332 -10.15 -22.99 12.05
CA ALA A 332 -8.79 -23.44 12.30
C ALA A 332 -8.64 -24.04 13.69
N ALA A 333 -7.65 -24.92 13.85
CA ALA A 333 -7.33 -25.54 15.13
C ALA A 333 -6.49 -24.59 16.00
N PHE A 334 -6.93 -24.27 17.21
CA PHE A 334 -6.12 -23.60 18.23
C PHE A 334 -6.08 -24.43 19.52
N GLY A 335 -4.88 -24.68 20.05
CA GLY A 335 -4.70 -25.67 21.11
C GLY A 335 -5.12 -27.08 20.65
N ALA A 336 -6.10 -27.67 21.34
CA ALA A 336 -6.65 -28.99 21.04
C ALA A 336 -8.07 -28.93 20.43
N GLU A 337 -8.54 -27.74 20.06
CA GLU A 337 -9.90 -27.50 19.59
C GLU A 337 -9.90 -26.96 18.15
N ASP A 338 -10.80 -27.48 17.32
CA ASP A 338 -11.17 -26.87 16.05
C ASP A 338 -12.24 -25.80 16.32
N LEU A 339 -11.93 -24.55 15.99
CA LEU A 339 -12.80 -23.40 16.26
C LEU A 339 -13.31 -22.80 14.95
N VAL A 340 -14.58 -22.40 14.96
CA VAL A 340 -15.19 -21.57 13.91
C VAL A 340 -15.21 -20.14 14.42
N PHE A 341 -14.36 -19.30 13.84
CA PHE A 341 -14.36 -17.87 14.09
C PHE A 341 -15.24 -17.13 13.11
N TYR A 342 -15.94 -16.13 13.62
CA TYR A 342 -16.74 -15.19 12.86
C TYR A 342 -16.04 -13.83 12.85
N ASN A 343 -16.07 -13.14 11.72
CA ASN A 343 -15.55 -11.78 11.64
C ASN A 343 -16.32 -10.89 12.63
N ALA A 344 -15.63 -10.07 13.43
CA ALA A 344 -16.25 -9.21 14.42
C ALA A 344 -17.32 -8.25 13.84
N GLN A 345 -17.24 -7.93 12.54
CA GLN A 345 -18.25 -7.11 11.84
C GLN A 345 -19.65 -7.75 11.80
N ILE A 346 -19.75 -9.08 11.96
CA ILE A 346 -21.02 -9.83 11.91
C ILE A 346 -21.43 -10.40 13.28
N VAL A 347 -20.69 -10.09 14.35
CA VAL A 347 -20.97 -10.58 15.72
C VAL A 347 -21.30 -9.40 16.61
N GLY A 348 -22.41 -9.48 17.33
CA GLY A 348 -22.89 -8.42 18.21
C GLY A 348 -24.37 -8.15 18.04
N GLN A 349 -24.81 -6.99 18.51
CA GLN A 349 -26.20 -6.58 18.45
C GLN A 349 -26.42 -5.63 17.27
N PHE A 350 -27.42 -5.94 16.44
CA PHE A 350 -27.85 -5.14 15.31
C PHE A 350 -29.29 -4.70 15.53
N THR A 351 -29.60 -3.45 15.25
CA THR A 351 -30.96 -2.91 15.39
C THR A 351 -31.38 -2.18 14.14
N GLY A 352 -32.68 -2.16 13.84
CA GLY A 352 -33.15 -1.50 12.64
C GLY A 352 -34.67 -1.43 12.55
N GLY A 353 -35.15 -0.43 11.82
CA GLY A 353 -36.55 -0.27 11.47
C GLY A 353 -36.87 -0.82 10.08
N THR A 354 -38.13 -0.67 9.66
CA THR A 354 -38.58 -0.99 8.31
C THR A 354 -39.18 0.24 7.64
N MET A 355 -38.99 0.38 6.32
CA MET A 355 -39.58 1.49 5.54
C MET A 355 -41.11 1.40 5.45
N SER A 356 -41.68 0.25 5.80
CA SER A 356 -43.13 0.00 5.72
C SER A 356 -43.88 0.37 7.00
N SER A 357 -43.17 0.62 8.11
CA SER A 357 -43.74 1.04 9.39
C SER A 357 -42.66 1.67 10.27
N GLU A 358 -42.90 2.90 10.73
CA GLU A 358 -41.99 3.60 11.63
C GLU A 358 -42.03 3.07 13.07
N THR A 359 -43.03 2.26 13.41
CA THR A 359 -43.20 1.73 14.78
C THR A 359 -42.54 0.38 14.99
N LEU A 360 -42.18 -0.32 13.92
CA LEU A 360 -41.60 -1.66 14.01
C LEU A 360 -40.08 -1.57 14.11
N GLN A 361 -39.54 -2.17 15.15
CA GLN A 361 -38.10 -2.28 15.37
C GLN A 361 -37.69 -3.74 15.53
N ALA A 362 -36.65 -4.13 14.82
CA ALA A 362 -36.02 -5.44 14.95
C ALA A 362 -34.67 -5.29 15.66
N LYS A 363 -34.39 -6.22 16.57
CA LYS A 363 -33.11 -6.41 17.24
C LYS A 363 -32.64 -7.84 16.97
N LEU A 364 -31.47 -7.98 16.36
CA LEU A 364 -30.79 -9.26 16.13
C LEU A 364 -29.47 -9.27 16.89
N GLU A 365 -29.26 -10.26 17.72
CA GLU A 365 -28.00 -10.49 18.42
C GLU A 365 -27.36 -11.77 17.87
N LEU A 366 -26.12 -11.68 17.39
CA LEU A 366 -25.32 -12.79 16.89
C LEU A 366 -24.12 -12.98 17.82
N THR A 367 -23.91 -14.21 18.30
CA THR A 367 -22.84 -14.51 19.26
C THR A 367 -21.66 -15.22 18.60
N ALA A 368 -20.50 -15.18 19.25
CA ALA A 368 -19.31 -15.92 18.82
C ALA A 368 -19.47 -17.46 18.92
N ALA A 369 -20.58 -17.93 19.49
CA ALA A 369 -20.95 -19.35 19.59
C ALA A 369 -21.64 -19.89 18.32
N GLY A 370 -21.95 -19.02 17.35
CA GLY A 370 -22.82 -19.38 16.23
C GLY A 370 -24.30 -19.37 16.60
N GLU A 371 -24.68 -18.72 17.70
CA GLU A 371 -26.07 -18.58 18.16
C GLU A 371 -26.63 -17.21 17.83
N TYR A 372 -27.95 -17.12 17.67
CA TYR A 372 -28.64 -15.85 17.52
C TYR A 372 -29.85 -15.71 18.44
N THR A 373 -30.22 -14.46 18.72
CA THR A 373 -31.51 -14.07 19.25
C THR A 373 -32.10 -12.94 18.43
N LEU A 374 -33.31 -13.11 17.92
CA LEU A 374 -34.06 -12.11 17.17
C LEU A 374 -35.29 -11.70 17.99
N THR A 375 -35.50 -10.40 18.13
CA THR A 375 -36.73 -9.83 18.69
C THR A 375 -37.27 -8.75 17.76
N ILE A 376 -38.56 -8.78 17.45
CA ILE A 376 -39.26 -7.70 16.73
C ILE A 376 -40.36 -7.15 17.61
N LEU A 377 -40.34 -5.84 17.83
CA LEU A 377 -41.26 -5.09 18.68
C LEU A 377 -42.03 -4.08 17.85
N ASP A 378 -43.27 -3.84 18.25
CA ASP A 378 -43.98 -2.59 17.95
C ASP A 378 -43.69 -1.60 19.08
N GLU A 379 -42.79 -0.64 18.84
CA GLU A 379 -42.34 0.34 19.84
C GLU A 379 -43.47 1.23 20.33
N GLU A 380 -44.47 1.53 19.49
CA GLU A 380 -45.59 2.40 19.88
C GLU A 380 -46.47 1.73 20.95
N ASN A 381 -46.70 0.43 20.80
CA ASN A 381 -47.60 -0.33 21.66
C ASN A 381 -46.86 -1.16 22.72
N GLY A 382 -45.52 -1.28 22.63
CA GLY A 382 -44.69 -2.10 23.51
C GLY A 382 -44.98 -3.60 23.38
N ILE A 383 -45.45 -4.05 22.21
CA ILE A 383 -45.87 -5.43 21.97
C ILE A 383 -44.74 -6.18 21.27
N GLU A 384 -44.38 -7.34 21.80
CA GLU A 384 -43.49 -8.28 21.12
C GLU A 384 -44.25 -9.05 20.05
N LEU A 385 -43.81 -8.88 18.80
CA LEU A 385 -44.40 -9.52 17.63
C LEU A 385 -43.68 -10.80 17.25
N MET A 386 -42.38 -10.87 17.56
CA MET A 386 -41.55 -12.03 17.26
C MET A 386 -40.41 -12.13 18.27
N HIS A 387 -40.16 -13.34 18.76
CA HIS A 387 -38.95 -13.69 19.49
C HIS A 387 -38.50 -15.08 19.05
N GLU A 388 -37.26 -15.17 18.56
CA GLU A 388 -36.70 -16.38 17.97
C GLU A 388 -35.24 -16.53 18.42
N SER A 389 -34.83 -17.75 18.75
CA SER A 389 -33.44 -18.07 19.05
C SER A 389 -33.07 -19.38 18.38
N GLY A 390 -31.80 -19.50 18.01
CA GLY A 390 -31.30 -20.64 17.26
C GLY A 390 -29.83 -20.47 16.88
N THR A 391 -29.42 -21.14 15.80
CA THR A 391 -28.06 -21.06 15.28
C THR A 391 -28.01 -20.28 13.98
N PHE A 392 -26.87 -19.70 13.66
CA PHE A 392 -26.66 -19.05 12.37
C PHE A 392 -25.45 -19.62 11.62
N GLU A 393 -25.52 -19.55 10.31
CA GLU A 393 -24.43 -19.91 9.41
C GLU A 393 -24.27 -18.84 8.32
N ILE A 394 -23.05 -18.72 7.80
CA ILE A 394 -22.77 -17.86 6.65
C ILE A 394 -22.65 -18.74 5.41
N VAL A 395 -23.53 -18.53 4.44
CA VAL A 395 -23.64 -19.37 3.24
C VAL A 395 -23.36 -18.56 1.97
N PRO A 396 -22.79 -19.17 0.91
CA PRO A 396 -22.60 -18.49 -0.35
C PRO A 396 -23.95 -18.28 -1.07
N GLY A 397 -24.30 -17.02 -1.34
CA GLY A 397 -25.43 -16.65 -2.19
C GLY A 397 -25.03 -16.39 -3.65
N PRO A 398 -25.99 -16.03 -4.52
CA PRO A 398 -25.74 -15.86 -5.95
C PRO A 398 -24.81 -14.68 -6.31
N MET A 399 -24.80 -13.63 -5.48
CA MET A 399 -24.00 -12.42 -5.71
C MET A 399 -23.11 -12.02 -4.51
N ALA A 400 -23.45 -12.48 -3.30
CA ALA A 400 -22.73 -12.20 -2.07
C ALA A 400 -22.98 -13.33 -1.06
N TYR A 401 -22.23 -13.35 0.05
CA TYR A 401 -22.54 -14.23 1.18
C TYR A 401 -23.81 -13.76 1.89
N GLN A 402 -24.55 -14.72 2.44
CA GLN A 402 -25.83 -14.51 3.11
C GLN A 402 -25.76 -15.06 4.53
N LEU A 403 -26.47 -14.39 5.44
CA LEU A 403 -26.71 -14.85 6.80
C LEU A 403 -27.92 -15.78 6.79
N GLN A 404 -27.73 -17.03 7.17
CA GLN A 404 -28.82 -17.98 7.37
C GLN A 404 -29.06 -18.18 8.86
N LEU A 405 -30.27 -17.87 9.31
CA LEU A 405 -30.75 -18.12 10.69
C LEU A 405 -31.59 -19.39 10.72
N GLN A 406 -31.34 -20.26 11.69
CA GLN A 406 -32.04 -21.53 11.85
C GLN A 406 -32.62 -21.67 13.26
N ALA A 407 -33.95 -21.74 13.36
CA ALA A 407 -34.68 -22.06 14.60
C ALA A 407 -35.64 -23.23 14.36
N GLY A 408 -35.28 -24.42 14.84
CA GLY A 408 -36.06 -25.63 14.61
C GLY A 408 -36.16 -25.96 13.12
N GLU A 409 -37.38 -26.00 12.57
CA GLU A 409 -37.63 -26.21 11.13
C GLU A 409 -37.67 -24.90 10.32
N THR A 410 -37.61 -23.74 10.99
CA THR A 410 -37.65 -22.42 10.35
C THR A 410 -36.26 -21.99 9.94
N ALA A 411 -36.08 -21.68 8.66
CA ALA A 411 -34.87 -21.07 8.11
C ALA A 411 -35.18 -19.68 7.57
N ARG A 412 -34.36 -18.69 7.91
CA ARG A 412 -34.43 -17.33 7.37
C ARG A 412 -33.12 -16.97 6.72
N VAL A 413 -33.17 -16.26 5.61
CA VAL A 413 -31.97 -15.83 4.87
C VAL A 413 -32.00 -14.32 4.71
N GLY A 414 -30.88 -13.68 5.03
CA GLY A 414 -30.66 -12.24 4.86
C GLY A 414 -29.36 -11.96 4.12
N ASP A 415 -29.29 -10.83 3.45
CA ASP A 415 -28.06 -10.41 2.76
C ASP A 415 -27.15 -9.67 3.73
N ILE A 416 -25.85 -9.95 3.64
CA ILE A 416 -24.81 -9.26 4.42
C ILE A 416 -24.36 -8.03 3.64
N TRP A 417 -24.47 -6.85 4.27
CA TRP A 417 -24.08 -5.56 3.72
C TRP A 417 -22.92 -5.00 4.53
N PRO A 418 -22.10 -4.08 3.98
CA PRO A 418 -20.97 -3.48 4.72
C PRO A 418 -21.37 -2.82 6.05
N THR A 419 -22.62 -2.36 6.17
CA THR A 419 -23.15 -1.67 7.35
C THR A 419 -24.04 -2.53 8.25
N GLY A 420 -24.20 -3.83 7.94
CA GLY A 420 -25.06 -4.75 8.72
C GLY A 420 -25.82 -5.75 7.85
N PHE A 421 -27.11 -5.94 8.09
CA PHE A 421 -27.91 -6.97 7.43
C PHE A 421 -29.20 -6.43 6.83
N ASN A 422 -29.58 -6.98 5.68
CA ASN A 422 -30.90 -6.76 5.08
C ASN A 422 -31.71 -8.05 5.17
N MET A 423 -32.73 -8.05 6.04
CA MET A 423 -33.51 -9.24 6.37
C MET A 423 -35.00 -9.04 6.10
N SER A 424 -35.68 -10.10 5.66
CA SER A 424 -37.13 -10.10 5.46
C SER A 424 -37.80 -11.02 6.47
N PHE A 425 -38.82 -10.51 7.18
CA PHE A 425 -39.60 -11.26 8.17
C PHE A 425 -41.09 -11.17 7.85
N GLN A 426 -41.77 -12.32 7.86
CA GLN A 426 -43.22 -12.37 7.76
C GLN A 426 -43.85 -12.23 9.15
N ILE A 427 -44.64 -11.19 9.36
CA ILE A 427 -45.35 -10.89 10.60
C ILE A 427 -46.85 -10.79 10.25
N ASP A 428 -47.67 -11.65 10.86
CA ASP A 428 -49.12 -11.73 10.62
C ASP A 428 -49.51 -11.79 9.13
N GLY A 429 -48.70 -12.51 8.34
CA GLY A 429 -48.93 -12.70 6.90
C GLY A 429 -48.42 -11.56 6.01
N THR A 430 -47.79 -10.53 6.58
CA THR A 430 -47.18 -9.42 5.84
C THR A 430 -45.66 -9.51 5.89
N ASP A 431 -44.99 -9.38 4.74
CA ASP A 431 -43.54 -9.39 4.64
C ASP A 431 -42.97 -7.99 4.90
N TYR A 432 -42.13 -7.87 5.92
CA TYR A 432 -41.41 -6.65 6.28
C TYR A 432 -39.92 -6.80 5.99
N ARG A 433 -39.31 -5.76 5.43
CA ARG A 433 -37.86 -5.69 5.19
C ARG A 433 -37.22 -4.76 6.20
N PHE A 434 -36.23 -5.26 6.93
CA PHE A 434 -35.48 -4.53 7.93
C PHE A 434 -34.04 -4.36 7.47
N LEU A 435 -33.54 -3.13 7.61
CA LEU A 435 -32.12 -2.84 7.51
C LEU A 435 -31.57 -2.77 8.93
N LEU A 436 -30.85 -3.80 9.34
CA LEU A 436 -30.25 -3.92 10.67
C LEU A 436 -28.82 -3.40 10.60
N THR A 437 -28.47 -2.44 11.44
CA THR A 437 -27.12 -1.88 11.52
C THR A 437 -26.54 -2.12 12.91
N PHE A 438 -25.20 -2.21 12.98
CA PHE A 438 -24.46 -2.42 14.22
C PHE A 438 -24.65 -1.26 15.21
#